data_AF-A0A2N5U1A0-F1
#
_entry.id   AF-A0A2N5U1A0-F1
#
_cell.length_a   1.000
_cell.length_b   1.000
_cell.length_c   1.000
_cell.angle_alpha   90.00
_cell.angle_beta   90.00
_cell.angle_gamma   90.00
#
_symmetry.space_group_name_H-M   'P 1'
#
loop_
_entity.id
_entity.type
_entity.pdbx_description
1 polymer ?
#
loop_
_entity_poly.entity_id
_entity_poly.type
_entity_poly.pdbx_seq_one_letter_code
_entity_poly.pdbx_strand_id
1 'polypeptide(L)'
;MASDNLAKGIGQVLSDIIRQTSLTEEQYHSELQILEGDLGTVLNLESLRAQRKPRGHVETSLGNTFMLLGASHTLWNVSQAILLMHHGDPSDREDLGAWSTLEALGLPSDRPLGKNDFTRMITNIQKIHEVTLIHFLLLNASKKAAKFSSPKLRNLLLRLRDFATIIEADRSMKAGDIGRLMNIWRCWAVMAQGIKGLNHYGIHLPRMLLLINHFLSPGMRHVIQHLLLMSPSGRKDHFLGKDCFLEVQNYRLKYFYNHNGVGLDSKRLSDIFSLNVPLLQRLVRSIKEESGATSYYQSHKHVISIQAINAFLRMAVSKSIHDGASFAMGIIHKPIIKLKTKLVMLLWTLTMN
;
A
#
# COMPACT_ATOMS: atom_id res chain seq x y z
N MET A 1 -31.99 8.71 1.32
CA MET A 1 -31.90 9.10 -0.12
C MET A 1 -30.48 8.94 -0.68
N ALA A 2 -29.78 7.83 -0.41
CA ALA A 2 -28.38 7.61 -0.83
C ALA A 2 -28.18 6.44 -1.80
N SER A 3 -29.28 5.89 -2.34
CA SER A 3 -29.29 4.69 -3.21
C SER A 3 -29.16 5.03 -4.70
N ASP A 4 -29.89 6.05 -5.16
CA ASP A 4 -30.18 6.20 -6.59
C ASP A 4 -29.00 6.75 -7.40
N ASN A 5 -28.08 7.50 -6.77
CA ASN A 5 -26.90 8.04 -7.46
C ASN A 5 -25.82 6.98 -7.70
N LEU A 6 -25.76 5.92 -6.89
CA LEU A 6 -24.70 4.90 -6.93
C LEU A 6 -25.02 3.78 -7.93
N ALA A 7 -26.26 3.27 -7.89
CA ALA A 7 -26.73 2.27 -8.84
C ALA A 7 -26.72 2.82 -10.28
N LYS A 8 -27.10 4.09 -10.46
CA LYS A 8 -27.04 4.80 -11.74
C LYS A 8 -25.61 4.94 -12.24
N GLY A 9 -24.65 5.24 -11.36
CA GLY A 9 -23.23 5.35 -11.72
C GLY A 9 -22.62 4.02 -12.17
N ILE A 10 -22.85 2.92 -11.44
CA ILE A 10 -22.36 1.59 -11.83
C ILE A 10 -23.04 1.10 -13.11
N GLY A 11 -24.36 1.34 -13.26
CA GLY A 11 -25.08 1.02 -14.48
C GLY A 11 -24.52 1.73 -15.70
N GLN A 12 -24.24 3.03 -15.60
CA GLN A 12 -23.62 3.81 -16.67
C GLN A 12 -22.25 3.26 -17.07
N VAL A 13 -21.38 2.93 -16.10
CA VAL A 13 -20.06 2.36 -16.37
C VAL A 13 -20.18 1.02 -17.12
N LEU A 14 -21.09 0.13 -16.70
CA LEU A 14 -21.29 -1.16 -17.37
C LEU A 14 -21.83 -0.97 -18.79
N SER A 15 -22.80 -0.07 -19.00
CA SER A 15 -23.31 0.26 -20.34
C SER A 15 -22.23 0.87 -21.23
N ASP A 16 -21.35 1.72 -20.70
CA ASP A 16 -20.23 2.29 -21.44
C ASP A 16 -19.20 1.22 -21.83
N ILE A 17 -18.94 0.25 -20.96
CA ILE A 17 -18.08 -0.91 -21.27
C ILE A 17 -18.70 -1.71 -22.41
N ILE A 18 -19.99 -2.06 -22.31
CA ILE A 18 -20.68 -2.83 -23.36
C ILE A 18 -20.58 -2.09 -24.70
N ARG A 19 -20.82 -0.77 -24.73
CA ARG A 19 -20.69 0.07 -25.93
C ARG A 19 -19.28 0.07 -26.54
N GLN A 20 -18.25 -0.09 -25.70
CA GLN A 20 -16.84 -0.17 -26.15
C GLN A 20 -16.43 -1.59 -26.53
N THR A 21 -17.19 -2.61 -26.12
CA THR A 21 -17.00 -3.98 -26.57
C THR A 21 -17.74 -4.23 -27.88
N SER A 22 -17.26 -5.17 -28.69
CA SER A 22 -18.01 -5.69 -29.84
C SER A 22 -19.04 -6.75 -29.44
N LEU A 23 -19.46 -6.78 -28.16
CA LEU A 23 -20.35 -7.80 -27.59
C LEU A 23 -21.78 -7.25 -27.48
N THR A 24 -22.77 -8.12 -27.63
CA THR A 24 -24.15 -7.80 -27.25
C THR A 24 -24.30 -7.74 -25.73
N GLU A 25 -25.37 -7.13 -25.23
CA GLU A 25 -25.68 -7.08 -23.79
C GLU A 25 -25.80 -8.50 -23.20
N GLU A 26 -26.49 -9.41 -23.89
CA GLU A 26 -26.58 -10.83 -23.51
C GLU A 26 -25.21 -11.52 -23.45
N GLN A 27 -24.38 -11.34 -24.48
CA GLN A 27 -23.03 -11.90 -24.52
C GLN A 27 -22.18 -11.37 -23.36
N TYR A 28 -22.15 -10.06 -23.17
CA TYR A 28 -21.39 -9.44 -22.09
C TYR A 28 -21.82 -9.94 -20.71
N HIS A 29 -23.12 -10.04 -20.47
CA HIS A 29 -23.65 -10.53 -19.20
C HIS A 29 -23.48 -12.04 -19.02
N SER A 30 -23.34 -12.81 -20.09
CA SER A 30 -23.01 -14.24 -20.03
C SER A 30 -21.56 -14.52 -19.64
N GLU A 31 -20.66 -13.55 -19.86
CA GLU A 31 -19.23 -13.66 -19.60
C GLU A 31 -18.83 -13.22 -18.17
N LEU A 32 -17.72 -13.78 -17.67
CA LEU A 32 -17.15 -13.40 -16.38
C LEU A 32 -16.48 -12.02 -16.47
N GLN A 33 -17.00 -11.05 -15.72
CA GLN A 33 -16.47 -9.69 -15.65
C GLN A 33 -15.61 -9.50 -14.41
N ILE A 34 -14.29 -9.33 -14.57
CA ILE A 34 -13.37 -9.11 -13.45
C ILE A 34 -13.06 -7.62 -13.33
N LEU A 35 -13.50 -7.03 -12.22
CA LEU A 35 -13.24 -5.63 -11.88
C LEU A 35 -12.33 -5.54 -10.66
N GLU A 36 -11.63 -4.44 -10.51
CA GLU A 36 -10.79 -4.16 -9.35
C GLU A 36 -11.12 -2.76 -8.84
N GLY A 37 -11.13 -2.61 -7.53
CA GLY A 37 -11.41 -1.32 -6.92
C GLY A 37 -11.04 -1.29 -5.44
N ASP A 38 -11.21 -0.12 -4.85
CA ASP A 38 -11.14 0.01 -3.40
C ASP A 38 -12.25 -0.82 -2.72
N LEU A 39 -12.10 -1.05 -1.41
CA LEU A 39 -13.05 -1.86 -0.66
C LEU A 39 -14.46 -1.24 -0.63
N GLY A 40 -14.57 0.08 -0.70
CA GLY A 40 -15.88 0.75 -0.77
C GLY A 40 -16.63 0.39 -2.05
N THR A 41 -15.92 0.36 -3.17
CA THR A 41 -16.43 -0.05 -4.48
C THR A 41 -16.88 -1.50 -4.43
N VAL A 42 -16.05 -2.40 -3.88
CA VAL A 42 -16.42 -3.82 -3.68
C VAL A 42 -17.73 -3.95 -2.89
N LEU A 43 -17.82 -3.26 -1.75
CA LEU A 43 -19.02 -3.28 -0.89
C LEU A 43 -20.27 -2.75 -1.62
N ASN A 44 -20.11 -1.73 -2.45
CA ASN A 44 -21.21 -1.16 -3.23
C ASN A 44 -21.78 -2.18 -4.22
N LEU A 45 -20.94 -2.92 -4.94
CA LEU A 45 -21.42 -3.96 -5.86
C LEU A 45 -22.04 -5.13 -5.11
N GLU A 46 -21.47 -5.55 -3.99
CA GLU A 46 -22.07 -6.61 -3.16
C GLU A 46 -23.45 -6.18 -2.63
N SER A 47 -23.60 -4.91 -2.24
CA SER A 47 -24.89 -4.35 -1.84
C SER A 47 -25.90 -4.36 -3.00
N LEU A 48 -25.49 -3.92 -4.18
CA LEU A 48 -26.34 -3.97 -5.39
C LEU A 48 -26.72 -5.40 -5.76
N ARG A 49 -25.80 -6.36 -5.68
CA ARG A 49 -26.10 -7.78 -5.90
C ARG A 49 -27.11 -8.30 -4.89
N ALA A 50 -26.95 -7.95 -3.61
CA ALA A 50 -27.87 -8.38 -2.56
C ALA A 50 -29.29 -7.84 -2.78
N GLN A 51 -29.43 -6.57 -3.18
CA GLN A 51 -30.72 -5.95 -3.49
C GLN A 51 -31.44 -6.59 -4.68
N ARG A 52 -30.71 -7.27 -5.58
CA ARG A 52 -31.26 -7.86 -6.81
C ARG A 52 -31.61 -9.34 -6.68
N LYS A 53 -31.41 -9.96 -5.51
CA LYS A 53 -31.83 -11.35 -5.23
C LYS A 53 -33.29 -11.41 -4.72
N PRO A 54 -34.08 -12.44 -5.08
CA PRO A 54 -33.83 -13.50 -6.07
C PRO A 54 -34.41 -13.14 -7.45
N ARG A 55 -33.68 -13.32 -8.56
CA ARG A 55 -34.22 -13.14 -9.93
C ARG A 55 -33.56 -14.08 -10.94
N GLY A 56 -34.32 -14.44 -11.98
CA GLY A 56 -33.97 -15.46 -12.99
C GLY A 56 -33.30 -14.98 -14.28
N HIS A 57 -33.00 -13.69 -14.41
CA HIS A 57 -32.39 -13.10 -15.62
C HIS A 57 -30.95 -12.67 -15.36
N VAL A 58 -30.02 -13.12 -16.20
CA VAL A 58 -28.56 -13.00 -15.99
C VAL A 58 -28.11 -11.54 -16.06
N GLU A 59 -28.73 -10.73 -16.93
CA GLU A 59 -28.36 -9.34 -17.24
C GLU A 59 -28.50 -8.42 -16.02
N THR A 60 -29.53 -8.66 -15.23
CA THR A 60 -29.81 -7.84 -14.04
C THR A 60 -29.11 -8.36 -12.78
N SER A 61 -28.66 -9.62 -12.77
CA SER A 61 -28.20 -10.30 -11.55
C SER A 61 -26.86 -9.80 -11.00
N LEU A 62 -25.98 -9.29 -11.88
CA LEU A 62 -24.56 -9.00 -11.59
C LEU A 62 -23.80 -10.21 -11.00
N GLY A 63 -24.33 -11.43 -11.17
CA GLY A 63 -23.74 -12.66 -10.65
C GLY A 63 -22.41 -13.02 -11.31
N ASN A 64 -22.26 -12.64 -12.58
CA ASN A 64 -21.05 -12.88 -13.38
C ASN A 64 -20.04 -11.74 -13.27
N THR A 65 -20.35 -10.67 -12.52
CA THR A 65 -19.36 -9.65 -12.18
C THR A 65 -18.65 -10.07 -10.91
N PHE A 66 -17.33 -10.02 -10.89
CA PHE A 66 -16.48 -10.35 -9.76
C PHE A 66 -15.55 -9.17 -9.47
N MET A 67 -15.38 -8.83 -8.19
CA MET A 67 -14.53 -7.70 -7.79
C MET A 67 -13.38 -8.11 -6.88
N LEU A 68 -12.17 -7.71 -7.27
CA LEU A 68 -10.94 -7.88 -6.53
C LEU A 68 -10.66 -6.66 -5.65
N LEU A 69 -10.09 -6.92 -4.46
CA LEU A 69 -9.52 -5.84 -3.67
C LEU A 69 -8.27 -5.31 -4.37
N GLY A 70 -8.23 -3.99 -4.57
CA GLY A 70 -7.08 -3.31 -5.12
C GLY A 70 -5.82 -3.55 -4.28
N ALA A 71 -4.73 -3.93 -4.95
CA ALA A 71 -3.49 -4.29 -4.24
C ALA A 71 -2.89 -3.09 -3.51
N SER A 72 -2.90 -1.92 -4.15
CA SER A 72 -2.36 -0.69 -3.58
C SER A 72 -3.25 -0.15 -2.47
N HIS A 73 -4.57 -0.12 -2.68
CA HIS A 73 -5.53 0.30 -1.65
C HIS A 73 -5.46 -0.61 -0.41
N THR A 74 -5.26 -1.91 -0.60
CA THR A 74 -5.06 -2.84 0.52
C THR A 74 -3.78 -2.51 1.29
N LEU A 75 -2.64 -2.32 0.61
CA LEU A 75 -1.39 -1.89 1.23
C LEU A 75 -1.57 -0.58 2.00
N TRP A 76 -2.18 0.43 1.37
CA TRP A 76 -2.36 1.76 1.95
C TRP A 76 -3.25 1.76 3.19
N ASN A 77 -4.43 1.14 3.11
CA ASN A 77 -5.39 1.13 4.21
C ASN A 77 -4.90 0.29 5.39
N VAL A 78 -4.30 -0.87 5.14
CA VAL A 78 -3.71 -1.70 6.21
C VAL A 78 -2.51 -0.98 6.85
N SER A 79 -1.64 -0.37 6.03
CA SER A 79 -0.49 0.39 6.53
C SER A 79 -0.91 1.57 7.41
N GLN A 80 -1.95 2.30 7.00
CA GLN A 80 -2.49 3.41 7.77
C GLN A 80 -3.04 2.92 9.11
N ALA A 81 -3.83 1.85 9.13
CA ALA A 81 -4.41 1.33 10.37
C ALA A 81 -3.32 0.83 11.34
N ILE A 82 -2.30 0.13 10.84
CA ILE A 82 -1.15 -0.32 11.65
C ILE A 82 -0.35 0.89 12.16
N LEU A 83 -0.09 1.91 11.32
CA LEU A 83 0.61 3.11 11.74
C LEU A 83 -0.17 3.86 12.84
N LEU A 84 -1.49 3.98 12.71
CA LEU A 84 -2.35 4.62 13.71
C LEU A 84 -2.33 3.85 15.04
N MET A 85 -2.40 2.52 14.99
CA MET A 85 -2.31 1.66 16.18
C MET A 85 -0.97 1.84 16.91
N HIS A 86 0.12 2.02 16.17
CA HIS A 86 1.46 2.22 16.72
C HIS A 86 1.88 3.69 16.85
N HIS A 87 0.98 4.64 16.55
CA HIS A 87 1.34 6.04 16.49
C HIS A 87 1.80 6.54 17.85
N GLY A 88 1.07 6.18 18.90
CA GLY A 88 1.24 6.65 20.28
C GLY A 88 0.62 8.04 20.50
N ASP A 89 0.71 8.52 21.74
CA ASP A 89 0.26 9.86 22.15
C ASP A 89 1.44 10.84 22.27
N PRO A 90 1.57 11.84 21.37
CA PRO A 90 2.60 12.86 21.46
C PRO A 90 2.54 13.74 22.72
N SER A 91 1.40 13.75 23.41
CA SER A 91 1.21 14.51 24.66
C SER A 91 1.85 13.82 25.86
N ASP A 92 2.00 12.49 25.81
CA ASP A 92 2.66 11.70 26.83
C ASP A 92 4.15 11.54 26.49
N ARG A 93 5.02 12.19 27.27
CA ARG A 93 6.47 12.13 27.05
C ARG A 93 7.05 10.73 27.32
N GLU A 94 6.36 9.86 28.03
CA GLU A 94 6.80 8.48 28.27
C GLU A 94 6.31 7.50 27.19
N ASP A 95 5.39 7.93 26.34
CA ASP A 95 4.96 7.19 25.16
C ASP A 95 6.07 7.17 24.10
N LEU A 96 6.44 5.96 23.66
CA LEU A 96 7.50 5.71 22.68
C LEU A 96 6.93 5.25 21.33
N GLY A 97 5.74 5.73 21.00
CA GLY A 97 5.05 5.50 19.74
C GLY A 97 5.85 5.94 18.51
N ALA A 98 5.29 5.67 17.33
CA ALA A 98 5.92 6.02 16.07
C ALA A 98 6.25 7.52 16.00
N TRP A 99 5.41 8.37 16.62
CA TRP A 99 5.60 9.82 16.71
C TRP A 99 6.98 10.19 17.29
N SER A 100 7.41 9.53 18.37
CA SER A 100 8.68 9.82 19.05
C SER A 100 9.88 9.50 18.17
N THR A 101 9.79 8.42 17.39
CA THR A 101 10.82 8.09 16.41
C THR A 101 10.84 9.07 15.24
N LEU A 102 9.66 9.52 14.76
CA LEU A 102 9.59 10.53 13.71
C LEU A 102 10.22 11.85 14.16
N GLU A 103 9.91 12.30 15.37
CA GLU A 103 10.48 13.51 15.97
C GLU A 103 12.01 13.40 16.07
N ALA A 104 12.53 12.28 16.56
CA ALA A 104 13.97 12.06 16.66
C ALA A 104 14.68 12.03 15.29
N LEU A 105 13.96 11.71 14.22
CA LEU A 105 14.47 11.77 12.84
C LEU A 105 14.32 13.16 12.20
N GLY A 106 13.73 14.14 12.90
CA GLY A 106 13.43 15.46 12.36
C GLY A 106 12.30 15.46 11.34
N LEU A 107 11.37 14.51 11.44
CA LEU A 107 10.22 14.35 10.56
C LEU A 107 8.94 14.85 11.25
N PRO A 108 7.92 15.30 10.50
CA PRO A 108 6.61 15.63 11.07
C PRO A 108 6.04 14.47 11.89
N SER A 109 5.67 14.74 13.14
CA SER A 109 5.25 13.77 14.16
C SER A 109 4.01 14.18 14.95
N ASP A 110 3.54 15.42 14.77
CA ASP A 110 2.42 16.02 15.50
C ASP A 110 1.09 15.31 15.20
N ARG A 111 0.92 14.83 13.97
CA ARG A 111 -0.24 14.06 13.54
C ARG A 111 0.17 12.90 12.63
N PRO A 112 -0.56 11.77 12.68
CA PRO A 112 -0.42 10.73 11.68
C PRO A 112 -0.64 11.34 10.28
N LEU A 113 0.19 10.95 9.32
CA LEU A 113 0.08 11.44 7.95
C LEU A 113 -1.34 11.21 7.41
N GLY A 114 -1.93 12.26 6.84
CA GLY A 114 -3.26 12.21 6.23
C GLY A 114 -3.32 11.24 5.04
N LYS A 115 -4.54 10.84 4.64
CA LYS A 115 -4.84 9.91 3.51
C LYS A 115 -4.35 10.37 2.13
N ASN A 116 -3.63 11.49 2.06
CA ASN A 116 -3.34 12.21 0.83
C ASN A 116 -1.94 11.88 0.29
N ASP A 117 -1.08 11.22 1.10
CA ASP A 117 0.31 10.95 0.75
C ASP A 117 0.79 9.58 1.31
N PHE A 118 0.24 8.50 0.75
CA PHE A 118 0.59 7.13 1.13
C PHE A 118 2.05 6.77 0.84
N THR A 119 2.66 7.37 -0.18
CA THR A 119 4.07 7.18 -0.51
C THR A 119 4.97 7.66 0.63
N ARG A 120 4.71 8.88 1.15
CA ARG A 120 5.44 9.41 2.29
C ARG A 120 5.16 8.62 3.57
N MET A 121 3.94 8.12 3.74
CA MET A 121 3.59 7.26 4.87
C MET A 121 4.43 5.98 4.89
N ILE A 122 4.48 5.23 3.78
CA ILE A 122 5.28 4.00 3.68
C ILE A 122 6.78 4.31 3.87
N THR A 123 7.25 5.43 3.30
CA THR A 123 8.64 5.88 3.48
C THR A 123 8.96 6.14 4.95
N ASN A 124 8.07 6.80 5.69
CA ASN A 124 8.25 7.06 7.11
C ASN A 124 8.24 5.77 7.94
N ILE A 125 7.33 4.83 7.65
CA ILE A 125 7.28 3.50 8.27
C ILE A 125 8.62 2.77 8.06
N GLN A 126 9.15 2.79 6.83
CA GLN A 126 10.46 2.22 6.53
C GLN A 126 11.58 2.88 7.36
N LYS A 127 11.57 4.21 7.48
CA LYS A 127 12.59 4.92 8.27
C LYS A 127 12.54 4.55 9.75
N ILE A 128 11.35 4.50 10.34
CA ILE A 128 11.14 4.09 11.74
C ILE A 128 11.62 2.66 11.95
N HIS A 129 11.24 1.75 11.05
CA HIS A 129 11.62 0.35 11.12
C HIS A 129 13.14 0.16 11.07
N GLU A 130 13.82 0.83 10.14
CA GLU A 130 15.28 0.74 9.99
C GLU A 130 16.04 1.24 11.21
N VAL A 131 15.72 2.42 11.75
CA VAL A 131 16.44 2.93 12.93
C VAL A 131 16.18 2.09 14.17
N THR A 132 14.95 1.56 14.29
CA THR A 132 14.60 0.62 15.36
C THR A 132 15.43 -0.66 15.26
N LEU A 133 15.57 -1.24 14.05
CA LEU A 133 16.44 -2.41 13.81
C LEU A 133 17.90 -2.12 14.16
N ILE A 134 18.43 -0.97 13.74
CA ILE A 134 19.80 -0.57 14.04
C ILE A 134 20.03 -0.55 15.56
N HIS A 135 19.09 0.04 16.31
CA HIS A 135 19.16 0.06 17.77
C HIS A 135 19.18 -1.35 18.37
N PHE A 136 18.27 -2.23 17.95
CA PHE A 136 18.24 -3.63 18.41
C PHE A 136 19.53 -4.39 18.12
N LEU A 137 20.11 -4.23 16.93
CA LEU A 137 21.36 -4.90 16.57
C LEU A 137 22.54 -4.37 17.38
N LEU A 138 22.60 -3.07 17.66
CA LEU A 138 23.63 -2.47 18.50
C LEU A 138 23.54 -2.95 19.96
N LEU A 139 22.31 -3.15 20.46
CA LEU A 139 22.07 -3.68 21.81
C LEU A 139 22.49 -5.14 21.92
N ASN A 140 22.06 -5.98 20.97
CA ASN A 140 22.41 -7.41 20.94
C ASN A 140 23.92 -7.64 20.77
N ALA A 141 24.62 -6.74 20.07
CA ALA A 141 26.08 -6.78 19.96
C ALA A 141 26.80 -6.43 21.28
N SER A 142 26.09 -5.88 22.28
CA SER A 142 26.70 -5.20 23.43
C SER A 142 26.50 -5.87 24.80
N LYS A 143 25.63 -6.89 25.00
CA LYS A 143 25.66 -7.79 26.19
C LYS A 143 24.62 -8.93 26.18
N LYS A 144 24.92 -9.99 26.96
CA LYS A 144 24.08 -11.16 27.33
C LYS A 144 22.66 -10.73 27.72
N ALA A 145 21.68 -11.38 27.11
CA ALA A 145 20.24 -11.12 27.25
C ALA A 145 19.77 -11.05 28.71
N ALA A 146 19.54 -9.85 29.22
CA ALA A 146 18.71 -9.64 30.39
C ALA A 146 17.24 -9.93 30.01
N LYS A 147 16.49 -10.54 30.94
CA LYS A 147 15.09 -10.96 30.74
C LYS A 147 14.24 -9.79 30.22
N PHE A 148 13.60 -10.00 29.06
CA PHE A 148 12.71 -9.08 28.35
C PHE A 148 11.43 -8.75 29.15
N SER A 149 11.54 -7.93 30.21
CA SER A 149 10.41 -7.62 31.10
C SER A 149 9.84 -6.20 30.93
N SER A 150 10.46 -5.32 30.14
CA SER A 150 9.99 -3.93 29.98
C SER A 150 8.80 -3.84 29.00
N PRO A 151 7.67 -3.23 29.40
CA PRO A 151 6.54 -2.96 28.49
C PRO A 151 6.93 -2.10 27.28
N LYS A 152 7.85 -1.14 27.45
CA LYS A 152 8.37 -0.27 26.38
C LYS A 152 9.04 -1.08 25.26
N LEU A 153 9.89 -2.02 25.67
CA LEU A 153 10.59 -2.94 24.77
C LEU A 153 9.63 -3.86 24.01
N ARG A 154 8.64 -4.43 24.72
CA ARG A 154 7.62 -5.29 24.10
C ARG A 154 6.83 -4.54 23.03
N ASN A 155 6.40 -3.30 23.31
CA ASN A 155 5.66 -2.48 22.35
C ASN A 155 6.52 -2.15 21.12
N LEU A 156 7.81 -1.87 21.31
CA LEU A 156 8.74 -1.61 20.22
C LEU A 156 8.93 -2.84 19.32
N LEU A 157 9.02 -4.05 19.89
CA LEU A 157 9.11 -5.31 19.15
C LEU A 157 7.83 -5.62 18.36
N LEU A 158 6.65 -5.37 18.95
CA LEU A 158 5.37 -5.51 18.25
C LEU A 158 5.28 -4.55 17.06
N ARG A 159 5.67 -3.29 17.24
CA ARG A 159 5.75 -2.30 16.15
C ARG A 159 6.72 -2.75 15.06
N LEU A 160 7.88 -3.25 15.45
CA LEU A 160 8.90 -3.74 14.51
C LEU A 160 8.34 -4.88 13.65
N ARG A 161 7.69 -5.87 14.27
CA ARG A 161 7.02 -6.99 13.59
C ARG A 161 5.95 -6.49 12.63
N ASP A 162 5.05 -5.64 13.10
CA ASP A 162 3.90 -5.20 12.30
C ASP A 162 4.34 -4.33 11.12
N PHE A 163 5.31 -3.44 11.32
CA PHE A 163 5.90 -2.63 10.24
C PHE A 163 6.68 -3.49 9.22
N ALA A 164 7.28 -4.61 9.64
CA ALA A 164 7.94 -5.52 8.72
C ALA A 164 6.95 -6.06 7.66
N THR A 165 5.70 -6.35 8.04
CA THR A 165 4.68 -6.84 7.09
C THR A 165 4.35 -5.80 6.02
N ILE A 166 4.31 -4.51 6.37
CA ILE A 166 4.07 -3.40 5.44
C ILE A 166 5.22 -3.27 4.45
N ILE A 167 6.45 -3.31 4.96
CA ILE A 167 7.66 -3.16 4.14
C ILE A 167 7.79 -4.35 3.19
N GLU A 168 7.48 -5.55 3.67
CA GLU A 168 7.50 -6.76 2.86
C GLU A 168 6.44 -6.72 1.75
N ALA A 169 5.21 -6.28 2.04
CA ALA A 169 4.19 -6.07 1.03
C ALA A 169 4.60 -5.01 -0.02
N ASP A 170 5.14 -3.87 0.39
CA ASP A 170 5.62 -2.84 -0.54
C ASP A 170 6.75 -3.38 -1.43
N ARG A 171 7.69 -4.15 -0.86
CA ARG A 171 8.79 -4.77 -1.62
C ARG A 171 8.30 -5.86 -2.55
N SER A 172 7.37 -6.72 -2.12
CA SER A 172 6.81 -7.77 -2.97
C SER A 172 6.02 -7.17 -4.13
N MET A 173 5.24 -6.12 -3.88
CA MET A 173 4.53 -5.38 -4.92
C MET A 173 5.49 -4.79 -5.94
N LYS A 174 6.55 -4.09 -5.51
CA LYS A 174 7.57 -3.50 -6.41
C LYS A 174 8.28 -4.57 -7.24
N ALA A 175 8.61 -5.71 -6.63
CA ALA A 175 9.25 -6.84 -7.31
C ALA A 175 8.31 -7.59 -8.28
N GLY A 176 6.99 -7.34 -8.23
CA GLY A 176 6.01 -8.13 -8.97
C GLY A 176 5.80 -9.53 -8.39
N ASP A 177 6.24 -9.79 -7.16
CA ASP A 177 6.16 -11.10 -6.51
C ASP A 177 4.82 -11.27 -5.80
N ILE A 178 3.86 -11.86 -6.52
CA ILE A 178 2.51 -12.10 -6.02
C ILE A 178 2.52 -13.19 -4.93
N GLY A 179 3.46 -14.14 -4.97
CA GLY A 179 3.54 -15.21 -3.95
C GLY A 179 3.85 -14.64 -2.57
N ARG A 180 4.87 -13.78 -2.48
CA ARG A 180 5.21 -13.05 -1.25
C ARG A 180 4.08 -12.13 -0.80
N LEU A 181 3.43 -11.44 -1.75
CA LEU A 181 2.28 -10.58 -1.43
C LEU A 181 1.11 -11.37 -0.82
N MET A 182 0.79 -12.54 -1.38
CA MET A 182 -0.27 -13.41 -0.86
C MET A 182 0.04 -13.91 0.55
N ASN A 183 1.32 -14.20 0.86
CA ASN A 183 1.73 -14.57 2.21
C ASN A 183 1.49 -13.43 3.21
N ILE A 184 1.81 -12.19 2.85
CA ILE A 184 1.50 -11.04 3.70
C ILE A 184 -0.01 -10.83 3.85
N TRP A 185 -0.79 -11.02 2.78
CA TRP A 185 -2.24 -10.92 2.87
C TRP A 185 -2.84 -11.96 3.82
N ARG A 186 -2.28 -13.17 3.90
CA ARG A 186 -2.68 -14.17 4.92
C ARG A 186 -2.41 -13.66 6.34
N CYS A 187 -1.26 -13.04 6.59
CA CYS A 187 -0.98 -12.42 7.89
C CYS A 187 -1.98 -11.28 8.18
N TRP A 188 -2.24 -10.40 7.21
CA TRP A 188 -3.17 -9.30 7.37
C TRP A 188 -4.62 -9.73 7.54
N ALA A 189 -5.03 -10.87 6.96
CA ALA A 189 -6.36 -11.44 7.17
C ALA A 189 -6.63 -11.77 8.64
N VAL A 190 -5.59 -12.17 9.38
CA VAL A 190 -5.65 -12.40 10.84
C VAL A 190 -5.52 -11.08 11.60
N MET A 191 -4.54 -10.24 11.26
CA MET A 191 -4.32 -8.95 11.95
C MET A 191 -5.54 -8.02 11.86
N ALA A 192 -6.22 -7.99 10.71
CA ALA A 192 -7.39 -7.15 10.48
C ALA A 192 -8.57 -7.46 11.41
N GLN A 193 -8.62 -8.64 12.04
CA GLN A 193 -9.65 -8.96 13.04
C GLN A 193 -9.50 -8.14 14.33
N GLY A 194 -8.26 -7.78 14.68
CA GLY A 194 -7.94 -7.09 15.94
C GLY A 194 -7.65 -5.59 15.80
N ILE A 195 -7.43 -5.10 14.58
CA ILE A 195 -7.06 -3.69 14.35
C ILE A 195 -8.29 -2.85 14.04
N LYS A 196 -8.54 -1.85 14.89
CA LYS A 196 -9.63 -0.89 14.71
C LYS A 196 -9.51 -0.17 13.37
N GLY A 197 -10.60 -0.10 12.62
CA GLY A 197 -10.64 0.51 11.29
C GLY A 197 -10.43 -0.46 10.13
N LEU A 198 -10.09 -1.73 10.40
CA LEU A 198 -9.95 -2.77 9.38
C LEU A 198 -11.14 -3.76 9.35
N ASN A 199 -12.27 -3.47 10.01
CA ASN A 199 -13.41 -4.38 10.13
C ASN A 199 -13.87 -4.98 8.78
N HIS A 200 -13.98 -4.16 7.73
CA HIS A 200 -14.36 -4.65 6.40
C HIS A 200 -13.24 -5.50 5.77
N TYR A 201 -11.97 -5.12 5.93
CA TYR A 201 -10.83 -5.93 5.48
C TYR A 201 -10.76 -7.27 6.22
N GLY A 202 -11.15 -7.32 7.50
CA GLY A 202 -11.28 -8.54 8.27
C GLY A 202 -12.29 -9.54 7.68
N ILE A 203 -13.26 -9.09 6.87
CA ILE A 203 -14.21 -9.98 6.21
C ILE A 203 -13.76 -10.29 4.78
N HIS A 204 -13.40 -9.26 4.01
CA HIS A 204 -13.17 -9.40 2.58
C HIS A 204 -11.81 -10.01 2.23
N LEU A 205 -10.75 -9.72 3.00
CA LEU A 205 -9.42 -10.24 2.72
C LEU A 205 -9.35 -11.77 2.90
N PRO A 206 -9.88 -12.38 3.98
CA PRO A 206 -9.96 -13.85 4.07
C PRO A 206 -10.80 -14.47 2.96
N ARG A 207 -11.96 -13.87 2.62
CA ARG A 207 -12.82 -14.39 1.54
C ARG A 207 -12.09 -14.45 0.20
N MET A 208 -11.38 -13.38 -0.15
CA MET A 208 -10.60 -13.32 -1.39
C MET A 208 -9.44 -14.33 -1.37
N LEU A 209 -8.75 -14.49 -0.24
CA LEU A 209 -7.68 -15.49 -0.12
C LEU A 209 -8.21 -16.91 -0.25
N LEU A 210 -9.37 -17.23 0.34
CA LEU A 210 -10.00 -18.53 0.19
C LEU A 210 -10.40 -18.79 -1.25
N LEU A 211 -11.03 -17.80 -1.90
CA LEU A 211 -11.40 -17.88 -3.31
C LEU A 211 -10.20 -18.20 -4.19
N ILE A 212 -9.13 -17.40 -4.09
CA ILE A 212 -7.93 -17.56 -4.91
C ILE A 212 -7.23 -18.89 -4.63
N ASN A 213 -7.06 -19.28 -3.37
CA ASN A 213 -6.21 -20.42 -3.00
C ASN A 213 -6.94 -21.76 -3.02
N HIS A 214 -8.26 -21.80 -2.82
CA HIS A 214 -8.99 -23.06 -2.63
C HIS A 214 -10.13 -23.29 -3.62
N PHE A 215 -10.80 -22.24 -4.10
CA PHE A 215 -11.98 -22.40 -4.94
C PHE A 215 -11.70 -22.24 -6.44
N LEU A 216 -10.82 -21.32 -6.82
CA LEU A 216 -10.48 -21.11 -8.22
C LEU A 216 -9.58 -22.24 -8.77
N SER A 217 -9.85 -22.64 -10.01
CA SER A 217 -8.99 -23.54 -10.77
C SER A 217 -7.59 -22.94 -10.93
N PRO A 218 -6.53 -23.75 -11.15
CA PRO A 218 -5.17 -23.24 -11.30
C PRO A 218 -5.04 -22.15 -12.37
N GLY A 219 -5.72 -22.30 -13.51
CA GLY A 219 -5.73 -21.30 -14.58
C GLY A 219 -6.40 -19.98 -14.17
N MET A 220 -7.58 -20.06 -13.54
CA MET A 220 -8.29 -18.86 -13.05
C MET A 220 -7.51 -18.16 -11.94
N ARG A 221 -6.92 -18.91 -11.01
CA ARG A 221 -6.03 -18.38 -9.98
C ARG A 221 -4.88 -17.60 -10.60
N HIS A 222 -4.23 -18.17 -11.60
CA HIS A 222 -3.11 -17.54 -12.28
C HIS A 222 -3.52 -16.20 -12.92
N VAL A 223 -4.66 -16.18 -13.63
CA VAL A 223 -5.21 -14.95 -14.23
C VAL A 223 -5.50 -13.90 -13.16
N ILE A 224 -6.23 -14.26 -12.11
CA ILE A 224 -6.59 -13.34 -11.02
C ILE A 224 -5.35 -12.76 -10.33
N GLN A 225 -4.35 -13.59 -10.07
CA GLN A 225 -3.09 -13.15 -9.48
C GLN A 225 -2.35 -12.16 -10.38
N HIS A 226 -2.27 -12.43 -11.69
CA HIS A 226 -1.62 -11.54 -12.66
C HIS A 226 -2.37 -10.22 -12.87
N LEU A 227 -3.65 -10.15 -12.52
CA LEU A 227 -4.43 -8.90 -12.61
C LEU A 227 -4.12 -7.92 -11.47
N LEU A 228 -3.56 -8.37 -10.35
CA LEU A 228 -3.32 -7.51 -9.18
C LEU A 228 -2.18 -6.51 -9.41
N LEU A 229 -1.14 -6.91 -10.13
CA LEU A 229 0.09 -6.13 -10.30
C LEU A 229 0.43 -5.95 -11.77
N MET A 230 0.93 -4.77 -12.13
CA MET A 230 1.43 -4.48 -13.47
C MET A 230 2.71 -3.64 -13.44
N SER A 231 3.55 -3.77 -14.47
CA SER A 231 4.71 -2.91 -14.68
C SER A 231 4.55 -2.10 -15.96
N PRO A 232 4.04 -0.86 -15.91
CA PRO A 232 3.85 -0.03 -17.11
C PRO A 232 5.16 0.30 -17.83
N SER A 233 6.28 0.32 -17.09
CA SER A 233 7.59 0.63 -17.65
C SER A 233 8.38 -0.60 -18.09
N GLY A 234 7.92 -1.82 -17.74
CA GLY A 234 8.67 -3.06 -17.93
C GLY A 234 9.97 -3.18 -17.10
N ARG A 235 10.32 -2.15 -16.32
CA ARG A 235 11.54 -2.17 -15.49
C ARG A 235 11.38 -3.09 -14.30
N LYS A 236 12.47 -3.79 -13.96
CA LYS A 236 12.58 -4.57 -12.73
C LYS A 236 12.34 -3.67 -11.51
N ASP A 237 11.68 -4.20 -10.49
CA ASP A 237 11.35 -3.52 -9.22
C ASP A 237 10.46 -2.26 -9.37
N HIS A 238 9.74 -2.14 -10.48
CA HIS A 238 8.83 -1.03 -10.78
C HIS A 238 7.39 -1.49 -11.07
N PHE A 239 7.00 -2.63 -10.49
CA PHE A 239 5.59 -3.03 -10.47
C PHE A 239 4.79 -2.15 -9.50
N LEU A 240 3.51 -1.99 -9.80
CA LEU A 240 2.53 -1.35 -8.94
C LEU A 240 1.20 -2.11 -9.01
N GLY A 241 0.33 -1.89 -8.03
CA GLY A 241 -1.05 -2.38 -8.14
C GLY A 241 -1.75 -1.75 -9.33
N LYS A 242 -2.54 -2.56 -10.04
CA LYS A 242 -3.29 -2.09 -11.21
C LYS A 242 -4.28 -0.99 -10.82
N ASP A 243 -4.92 -1.12 -9.65
CA ASP A 243 -5.73 -0.07 -9.03
C ASP A 243 -5.03 1.29 -8.93
N CYS A 244 -3.78 1.34 -8.46
CA CYS A 244 -3.00 2.58 -8.39
C CYS A 244 -2.67 3.13 -9.78
N PHE A 245 -2.39 2.25 -10.74
CA PHE A 245 -2.16 2.70 -12.13
C PHE A 245 -3.40 3.39 -12.69
N LEU A 246 -4.57 2.80 -12.49
CA LEU A 246 -5.86 3.35 -12.91
C LEU A 246 -6.13 4.70 -12.22
N GLU A 247 -5.84 4.82 -10.93
CA GLU A 247 -5.98 6.08 -10.20
C GLU A 247 -5.06 7.18 -10.75
N VAL A 248 -3.82 6.84 -11.10
CA VAL A 248 -2.89 7.78 -11.76
C VAL A 248 -3.42 8.22 -13.13
N GLN A 249 -4.01 7.31 -13.92
CA GLN A 249 -4.64 7.70 -15.19
C GLN A 249 -5.84 8.62 -14.96
N ASN A 250 -6.69 8.31 -14.00
CA ASN A 250 -7.85 9.13 -13.64
C ASN A 250 -7.45 10.53 -13.15
N TYR A 251 -6.41 10.62 -12.32
CA TYR A 251 -5.85 11.89 -11.87
C TYR A 251 -5.36 12.73 -13.06
N ARG A 252 -4.64 12.12 -14.00
CA ARG A 252 -4.13 12.82 -15.19
C ARG A 252 -5.24 13.28 -16.11
N LEU A 253 -6.26 12.45 -16.30
CA LEU A 253 -7.44 12.80 -17.05
C LEU A 253 -8.09 14.07 -16.47
N LYS A 254 -8.25 14.14 -15.15
CA LYS A 254 -8.73 15.34 -14.44
C LYS A 254 -7.76 16.52 -14.57
N TYR A 255 -6.45 16.28 -14.53
CA TYR A 255 -5.45 17.32 -14.70
C TYR A 255 -5.52 17.97 -16.09
N PHE A 256 -5.53 17.16 -17.16
CA PHE A 256 -5.68 17.62 -18.54
C PHE A 256 -7.00 18.37 -18.74
N TYR A 257 -8.08 17.89 -18.11
CA TYR A 257 -9.39 18.56 -18.13
C TYR A 257 -9.33 19.96 -17.50
N ASN A 258 -8.80 20.06 -16.28
CA ASN A 258 -8.80 21.31 -15.51
C ASN A 258 -7.88 22.39 -16.12
N HIS A 259 -6.85 22.01 -16.90
CA HIS A 259 -5.86 22.95 -17.44
C HIS A 259 -6.12 23.35 -18.90
N ASN A 260 -7.06 22.73 -19.61
CA ASN A 260 -7.33 23.03 -21.02
C ASN A 260 -8.44 24.06 -21.27
N GLY A 261 -9.05 24.62 -20.23
CA GLY A 261 -10.05 25.70 -20.32
C GLY A 261 -11.39 25.25 -20.95
N VAL A 262 -12.49 25.60 -20.29
CA VAL A 262 -13.89 25.38 -20.72
C VAL A 262 -14.30 23.90 -20.84
N GLY A 263 -14.99 23.43 -19.81
CA GLY A 263 -16.11 22.47 -19.85
C GLY A 263 -16.19 21.48 -21.02
N LEU A 264 -15.18 20.64 -21.22
CA LEU A 264 -15.32 19.48 -22.09
C LEU A 264 -16.30 18.48 -21.47
N ASP A 265 -17.38 18.15 -22.19
CA ASP A 265 -18.35 17.15 -21.77
C ASP A 265 -17.67 15.88 -21.23
N SER A 266 -18.11 15.40 -20.06
CA SER A 266 -17.68 14.14 -19.45
C SER A 266 -17.66 12.96 -20.44
N LYS A 267 -18.59 12.93 -21.40
CA LYS A 267 -18.61 11.95 -22.50
C LYS A 267 -17.42 12.07 -23.42
N ARG A 268 -17.02 13.30 -23.81
CA ARG A 268 -15.86 13.54 -24.68
C ARG A 268 -14.55 13.17 -23.98
N LEU A 269 -14.48 13.38 -22.67
CA LEU A 269 -13.40 12.93 -21.79
C LEU A 269 -13.25 11.40 -21.80
N SER A 270 -14.36 10.70 -21.61
CA SER A 270 -14.42 9.22 -21.66
C SER A 270 -14.10 8.69 -23.06
N ASP A 271 -14.72 9.23 -24.10
CA ASP A 271 -14.70 8.64 -25.44
C ASP A 271 -13.40 8.98 -26.23
N ILE A 272 -12.79 10.15 -26.02
CA ILE A 272 -11.63 10.61 -26.79
C ILE A 272 -10.33 10.60 -25.99
N PHE A 273 -10.36 11.08 -24.73
CA PHE A 273 -9.13 11.31 -23.97
C PHE A 273 -8.69 10.10 -23.16
N SER A 274 -9.62 9.32 -22.60
CA SER A 274 -9.29 8.18 -21.71
C SER A 274 -8.37 7.15 -22.39
N LEU A 275 -8.69 6.76 -23.64
CA LEU A 275 -7.92 5.80 -24.44
C LEU A 275 -6.54 6.36 -24.84
N ASN A 276 -6.43 7.68 -24.95
CA ASN A 276 -5.25 8.36 -25.46
C ASN A 276 -4.36 8.94 -24.34
N VAL A 277 -4.71 8.81 -23.05
CA VAL A 277 -3.86 9.32 -21.95
C VAL A 277 -2.41 8.82 -22.05
N PRO A 278 -2.12 7.53 -22.33
CA PRO A 278 -0.75 7.07 -22.48
C PRO A 278 -0.04 7.70 -23.69
N LEU A 279 -0.74 7.91 -24.80
CA LEU A 279 -0.19 8.54 -26.00
C LEU A 279 0.11 10.02 -25.76
N LEU A 280 -0.84 10.75 -25.17
CA LEU A 280 -0.67 12.15 -24.77
C LEU A 280 0.50 12.31 -23.80
N GLN A 281 0.67 11.38 -22.86
CA GLN A 281 1.82 11.39 -21.97
C GLN A 281 3.13 11.25 -22.74
N ARG A 282 3.20 10.32 -23.71
CA ARG A 282 4.39 10.14 -24.54
C ARG A 282 4.70 11.39 -25.36
N LEU A 283 3.68 12.01 -25.95
CA LEU A 283 3.82 13.25 -26.71
C LEU A 283 4.34 14.40 -25.83
N VAL A 284 3.73 14.64 -24.67
CA VAL A 284 4.17 15.68 -23.73
C VAL A 284 5.60 15.42 -23.26
N ARG A 285 5.97 14.15 -23.04
CA ARG A 285 7.35 13.79 -22.68
C ARG A 285 8.33 14.03 -23.83
N SER A 286 7.98 13.65 -25.06
CA SER A 286 8.80 13.90 -26.26
C SER A 286 9.05 15.40 -26.45
N ILE A 287 8.00 16.22 -26.35
CA ILE A 287 8.10 17.68 -26.47
C ILE A 287 8.99 18.27 -25.36
N LYS A 288 8.93 17.71 -24.14
CA LYS A 288 9.83 18.12 -23.04
C LYS A 288 11.29 17.73 -23.32
N GLU A 289 11.52 16.51 -23.79
CA GLU A 289 12.85 16.03 -24.16
C GLU A 289 13.44 16.84 -25.32
N GLU A 290 12.66 17.12 -26.36
CA GLU A 290 13.02 17.94 -27.51
C GLU A 290 13.26 19.42 -27.15
N SER A 291 12.56 19.95 -26.14
CA SER A 291 12.79 21.32 -25.64
C SER A 291 14.01 21.43 -24.70
N GLY A 292 14.79 20.36 -24.55
CA GLY A 292 15.97 20.33 -23.67
C GLY A 292 15.64 20.21 -22.18
N ALA A 293 14.36 20.06 -21.83
CA ALA A 293 13.93 19.84 -20.46
C ALA A 293 14.13 18.36 -20.09
N THR A 294 15.23 18.06 -19.40
CA THR A 294 15.50 16.71 -18.88
C THR A 294 14.47 16.32 -17.82
N SER A 295 13.62 15.34 -18.14
CA SER A 295 12.68 14.76 -17.19
C SER A 295 13.43 13.81 -16.24
N TYR A 296 13.95 14.33 -15.13
CA TYR A 296 14.53 13.48 -14.09
C TYR A 296 13.43 12.62 -13.45
N TYR A 297 13.45 11.32 -13.70
CA TYR A 297 12.69 10.38 -12.88
C TYR A 297 13.30 10.42 -11.47
N GLN A 298 12.67 11.16 -10.55
CA GLN A 298 13.02 11.11 -9.14
C GLN A 298 12.65 9.73 -8.60
N SER A 299 13.61 8.82 -8.60
CA SER A 299 13.56 7.71 -7.65
C SER A 299 13.82 8.33 -6.27
N HIS A 300 12.78 8.54 -5.48
CA HIS A 300 12.96 8.94 -4.08
C HIS A 300 13.66 7.79 -3.36
N LYS A 301 14.99 7.82 -3.33
CA LYS A 301 15.77 6.85 -2.59
C LYS A 301 15.49 7.10 -1.11
N HIS A 302 15.06 6.05 -0.44
CA HIS A 302 14.98 6.02 1.01
C HIS A 302 16.41 6.16 1.55
N VAL A 303 16.72 7.31 2.16
CA VAL A 303 18.02 7.59 2.76
C VAL A 303 17.80 8.20 4.13
N ILE A 304 18.38 7.55 5.15
CA ILE A 304 18.50 8.08 6.50
C ILE A 304 19.92 8.59 6.69
N SER A 305 20.06 9.84 7.12
CA SER A 305 21.35 10.46 7.42
C SER A 305 21.94 9.88 8.71
N ILE A 306 23.27 9.89 8.83
CA ILE A 306 23.95 9.44 10.05
C ILE A 306 23.56 10.33 11.23
N GLN A 307 23.35 11.63 10.99
CA GLN A 307 22.86 12.59 11.97
C GLN A 307 21.49 12.18 12.53
N ALA A 308 20.56 11.76 11.68
CA ALA A 308 19.23 11.32 12.11
C ALA A 308 19.31 9.99 12.90
N ILE A 309 20.15 9.05 12.46
CA ILE A 309 20.40 7.81 13.22
C ILE A 309 20.96 8.14 14.61
N ASN A 310 21.95 9.02 14.70
CA ASN A 310 22.53 9.42 15.99
C ASN A 310 21.54 10.17 16.88
N ALA A 311 20.65 10.99 16.31
CA ALA A 311 19.58 11.64 17.05
C ALA A 311 18.61 10.62 17.65
N PHE A 312 18.17 9.63 16.86
CA PHE A 312 17.36 8.51 17.36
C PHE A 312 18.06 7.71 18.46
N LEU A 313 19.34 7.36 18.30
CA LEU A 313 20.07 6.60 19.32
C LEU A 313 20.20 7.37 20.64
N ARG A 314 20.41 8.70 20.59
CA ARG A 314 20.41 9.55 21.80
C ARG A 314 19.05 9.57 22.49
N MET A 315 17.96 9.67 21.73
CA MET A 315 16.59 9.58 22.24
C MET A 315 16.34 8.21 22.89
N ALA A 316 16.80 7.12 22.27
CA ALA A 316 16.60 5.77 22.80
C ALA A 316 17.35 5.54 24.13
N VAL A 317 18.54 6.11 24.28
CA VAL A 317 19.28 6.09 25.54
C VAL A 317 18.61 6.96 26.60
N SER A 318 18.18 8.18 26.26
CA SER A 318 17.56 9.10 27.24
C SER A 318 16.22 8.58 27.78
N LYS A 319 15.48 7.82 26.97
CA LYS A 319 14.19 7.24 27.34
C LYS A 319 14.28 5.87 28.01
N SER A 320 15.50 5.37 28.26
CA SER A 320 15.75 4.06 28.88
C SER A 320 14.86 2.97 28.27
N ILE A 321 14.86 2.84 26.94
CA ILE A 321 14.07 1.81 26.24
C ILE A 321 14.39 0.39 26.79
N HIS A 322 15.55 0.24 27.43
CA HIS A 322 15.98 -0.94 28.16
C HIS A 322 16.31 -0.57 29.61
N ASP A 323 15.74 -1.30 30.56
CA ASP A 323 16.11 -1.20 31.96
C ASP A 323 17.55 -1.72 32.15
N GLY A 324 18.48 -0.83 32.48
CA GLY A 324 19.77 -1.23 33.10
C GLY A 324 21.02 -1.30 32.22
N ALA A 325 21.05 -0.77 31.00
CA ALA A 325 22.31 -0.64 30.26
C ALA A 325 22.65 0.83 29.98
N SER A 326 23.43 1.43 30.87
CA SER A 326 24.13 2.69 30.64
C SER A 326 25.07 2.53 29.44
N PHE A 327 24.57 2.88 28.24
CA PHE A 327 25.36 2.78 27.02
C PHE A 327 26.32 3.97 26.95
N ALA A 328 27.62 3.68 27.10
CA ALA A 328 28.67 4.63 26.85
C ALA A 328 28.58 5.12 25.39
N MET A 329 28.28 6.40 25.23
CA MET A 329 28.24 7.15 23.97
C MET A 329 29.55 7.09 23.15
N GLY A 330 30.61 6.44 23.66
CA GLY A 330 31.94 6.39 23.06
C GLY A 330 32.14 5.40 21.90
N ILE A 331 31.23 4.44 21.66
CA ILE A 331 31.45 3.39 20.64
C ILE A 331 30.85 3.75 19.24
N ILE A 332 30.06 4.81 19.13
CA ILE A 332 29.13 5.00 17.99
C ILE A 332 29.79 5.45 16.66
N HIS A 333 31.03 5.97 16.67
CA HIS A 333 31.62 6.56 15.46
C HIS A 333 32.23 5.57 14.43
N LYS A 334 32.52 4.32 14.80
CA LYS A 334 33.12 3.30 13.90
C LYS A 334 32.21 2.12 13.45
N PRO A 335 31.12 1.72 14.13
CA PRO A 335 30.33 0.53 13.76
C PRO A 335 29.28 0.74 12.65
N ILE A 336 28.74 1.96 12.48
CA ILE A 336 27.54 2.20 11.66
C ILE A 336 27.76 1.83 10.18
N ILE A 337 28.97 2.05 9.65
CA ILE A 337 29.32 1.71 8.26
C ILE A 337 29.34 0.18 8.05
N LYS A 338 29.85 -0.60 9.00
CA LYS A 338 29.86 -2.08 8.93
C LYS A 338 28.47 -2.70 9.17
N LEU A 339 27.60 -2.04 9.95
CA LEU A 339 26.26 -2.52 10.24
C LEU A 339 25.31 -2.38 9.04
N LYS A 340 25.42 -1.32 8.21
CA LYS A 340 24.61 -1.22 6.97
C LYS A 340 24.83 -2.42 6.04
N THR A 341 26.06 -2.88 5.88
CA THR A 341 26.39 -4.04 5.03
C THR A 341 25.86 -5.35 5.60
N LYS A 342 25.89 -5.52 6.93
CA LYS A 342 25.30 -6.69 7.60
C LYS A 342 23.78 -6.67 7.64
N LEU A 343 23.14 -5.51 7.72
CA LEU A 343 21.67 -5.36 7.69
C LEU A 343 21.10 -5.81 6.34
N VAL A 344 21.78 -5.45 5.24
CA VAL A 344 21.45 -5.90 3.88
C VAL A 344 21.57 -7.42 3.76
N MET A 345 22.62 -8.03 4.34
CA MET A 345 22.76 -9.49 4.34
C MET A 345 21.73 -10.21 5.22
N LEU A 346 21.41 -9.67 6.42
CA LEU A 346 20.47 -10.30 7.36
C LEU A 346 19.02 -10.23 6.84
N LEU A 347 18.64 -9.11 6.22
CA LEU A 347 17.36 -8.97 5.50
C LEU A 347 17.29 -9.88 4.27
N TRP A 348 18.43 -10.17 3.63
CA TRP A 348 18.50 -11.11 2.50
C TRP A 348 18.38 -12.57 2.95
N THR A 349 18.85 -12.92 4.15
CA THR A 349 18.76 -14.29 4.69
C THR A 349 17.38 -14.59 5.29
N LEU A 350 16.67 -13.59 5.82
CA LEU A 350 15.31 -13.74 6.34
C LEU A 350 14.22 -13.73 5.26
N THR A 351 14.56 -13.47 4.00
CA THR A 351 13.62 -13.45 2.86
C THR A 351 13.76 -14.68 1.94
N MET A 352 14.65 -15.61 2.26
CA MET A 352 15.00 -16.79 1.43
C MET A 352 14.72 -18.14 2.10
N ASN A 353 13.87 -18.19 3.13
CA ASN A 353 13.35 -19.45 3.70
C ASN A 353 11.83 -19.44 3.76
#